data_AF-A0AAU5AFC7-F1
#
_entry.id   AF-A0AAU5AFC7-F1
#
_cell.length_a   1.000
_cell.length_b   1.000
_cell.length_c   1.000
_cell.angle_alpha   90.00
_cell.angle_beta   90.00
_cell.angle_gamma   90.00
#
_symmetry.space_group_name_H-M   'P 1'
#
loop_
_entity.id
_entity.type
_entity.pdbx_description
1 polymer ?
#
loop_
_entity_poly.entity_id
_entity_poly.type
_entity_poly.pdbx_seq_one_letter_code
_entity_poly.pdbx_strand_id
1 'polypeptide(L)'
;MAIKPVHIDVTFTPLTPAEDANRRKIFSEEEYSPQFGDEFEDVAQELIDLSVRLLHLLPDPSLGPDERLERLARIVPASQMITAHRRTARSKLYQLQRRLGELVPDPGLDSRARLDWLVERLETLVPGEGLRPIERLERIGDFRSTDVGISTRRYQ
;
A
#
# COMPACT_ATOMS: atom_id res chain seq x y z
N MET A 1 3.34 30.74 2.46
CA MET A 1 2.27 31.03 1.48
C MET A 1 0.94 30.93 2.22
N ALA A 2 0.15 32.00 2.25
CA ALA A 2 -1.15 32.00 2.93
C ALA A 2 -2.21 31.35 2.03
N ILE A 3 -2.89 30.32 2.55
CA ILE A 3 -3.98 29.63 1.85
C ILE A 3 -5.19 30.57 1.89
N LYS A 4 -5.66 31.01 0.72
CA LYS A 4 -6.88 31.82 0.62
C LYS A 4 -8.10 30.91 0.74
N PRO A 5 -9.12 31.27 1.55
CA PRO A 5 -10.36 30.50 1.61
C PRO A 5 -11.08 30.58 0.26
N VAL A 6 -11.47 29.42 -0.25
CA VAL A 6 -12.34 29.30 -1.43
C VAL A 6 -13.77 29.20 -0.91
N HIS A 7 -14.58 30.22 -1.15
CA HIS A 7 -16.03 30.10 -0.97
C HIS A 7 -16.59 29.28 -2.13
N ILE A 8 -17.22 28.16 -1.78
CA ILE A 8 -17.97 27.33 -2.73
C ILE A 8 -19.44 27.53 -2.40
N ASP A 9 -20.14 28.26 -3.27
CA ASP A 9 -21.59 28.39 -3.19
C ASP A 9 -22.21 27.14 -3.82
N VAL A 10 -22.78 26.28 -2.97
CA VAL A 10 -23.54 25.10 -3.42
C VAL A 10 -25.01 25.51 -3.54
N THR A 11 -25.44 25.81 -4.76
CA THR A 11 -26.86 25.99 -5.07
C THR A 11 -27.55 24.63 -5.09
N PHE A 12 -28.33 24.33 -4.06
CA PHE A 12 -29.23 23.18 -4.04
C PHE A 12 -30.54 23.58 -4.73
N THR A 13 -30.71 23.13 -5.97
CA THR A 13 -32.00 23.22 -6.66
C THR A 13 -32.76 21.92 -6.39
N PRO A 14 -33.76 21.91 -5.50
CA PRO A 14 -34.58 20.73 -5.31
C PRO A 14 -35.31 20.42 -6.62
N LEU A 15 -35.13 19.19 -7.13
CA LEU A 15 -35.91 18.70 -8.26
C LEU A 15 -37.39 18.73 -7.88
N THR A 16 -38.24 19.20 -8.79
CA THR A 16 -39.69 19.09 -8.60
C THR A 16 -40.10 17.61 -8.61
N PRO A 17 -41.23 17.23 -7.98
CA PRO A 17 -41.69 15.83 -7.98
C PRO A 17 -41.85 15.21 -9.39
N ALA A 18 -42.08 16.03 -10.42
CA ALA A 18 -42.15 15.60 -11.82
C ALA A 18 -40.75 15.30 -12.41
N GLU A 19 -39.73 16.04 -11.99
CA GLU A 19 -38.34 15.85 -12.41
C GLU A 19 -37.64 14.74 -11.59
N ASP A 20 -38.17 14.42 -10.41
CA ASP A 20 -37.69 13.35 -9.52
C ASP A 20 -38.23 11.95 -9.89
N ALA A 21 -38.92 11.82 -11.03
CA ALA A 21 -39.48 10.55 -11.49
C ALA A 21 -38.41 9.46 -11.75
N ASN A 22 -37.16 9.85 -11.99
CA ASN A 22 -36.04 8.96 -12.28
C ASN A 22 -35.28 8.44 -11.04
N ARG A 23 -35.58 8.90 -9.81
CA ARG A 23 -34.93 8.36 -8.60
C ARG A 23 -35.35 6.93 -8.25
N ARG A 24 -36.40 6.43 -8.90
CA ARG A 24 -36.90 5.05 -8.77
C ARG A 24 -36.56 4.19 -9.98
N LYS A 25 -35.46 4.45 -10.69
CA LYS A 25 -34.94 3.45 -11.62
C LYS A 25 -34.52 2.23 -10.80
N ILE A 26 -35.42 1.26 -10.67
CA ILE A 26 -35.11 -0.07 -10.19
C ILE A 26 -34.34 -0.71 -11.34
N PHE A 27 -33.02 -0.82 -11.16
CA PHE A 27 -32.18 -1.53 -12.12
C PHE A 27 -32.58 -3.01 -12.09
N SER A 28 -32.64 -3.63 -13.26
CA SER A 28 -32.98 -5.06 -13.34
C SER A 28 -31.78 -5.91 -12.90
N GLU A 29 -32.00 -7.17 -12.51
CA GLU A 29 -30.89 -8.08 -12.11
C GLU A 29 -29.88 -8.27 -13.25
N GLU A 30 -30.33 -8.17 -14.49
CA GLU A 30 -29.50 -8.22 -15.70
C GLU A 30 -28.65 -6.96 -15.89
N GLU A 31 -29.08 -5.80 -15.40
CA GLU A 31 -28.25 -4.57 -15.36
C GLU A 31 -27.17 -4.63 -14.26
N TYR A 32 -27.33 -5.51 -13.26
CA TYR A 32 -26.33 -5.75 -12.21
C TYR A 32 -25.35 -6.88 -12.54
N SER A 33 -25.68 -7.72 -13.52
CA SER A 33 -24.89 -8.90 -13.86
C SER A 33 -24.14 -8.64 -15.17
N PRO A 34 -22.81 -8.45 -15.13
CA PRO A 34 -22.05 -8.34 -16.36
C PRO A 34 -22.28 -9.58 -17.21
N GLN A 35 -22.79 -9.39 -18.44
CA GLN A 35 -22.93 -10.48 -19.41
C GLN A 35 -21.56 -10.75 -20.01
N PHE A 36 -21.00 -11.89 -19.66
CA PHE A 36 -19.79 -12.41 -20.30
C PHE A 36 -20.22 -13.26 -21.49
N GLY A 37 -19.68 -12.97 -22.67
CA GLY A 37 -19.97 -13.71 -23.90
C GLY A 37 -19.14 -14.98 -24.07
N ASP A 38 -18.23 -15.24 -23.12
CA ASP A 38 -17.29 -16.35 -23.17
C ASP A 38 -17.87 -17.59 -22.49
N GLU A 39 -17.59 -18.76 -23.05
CA GLU A 39 -17.97 -20.04 -22.44
C GLU A 39 -17.19 -20.26 -21.13
N PHE A 40 -17.89 -20.75 -20.10
CA PHE A 40 -17.30 -20.93 -18.77
C PHE A 40 -16.05 -21.82 -18.79
N GLU A 41 -16.09 -22.90 -19.59
CA GLU A 41 -14.98 -23.85 -19.68
C GLU A 41 -13.71 -23.19 -20.24
N ASP A 42 -13.85 -22.32 -21.24
CA ASP A 42 -12.73 -21.60 -21.86
C ASP A 42 -12.09 -20.63 -20.85
N VAL A 43 -12.92 -19.86 -20.12
CA VAL A 43 -12.44 -18.93 -19.08
C VAL A 43 -11.73 -19.68 -17.95
N ALA A 44 -12.28 -20.81 -17.51
CA ALA A 44 -11.68 -21.62 -16.46
C ALA A 44 -10.33 -22.21 -16.89
N GLN A 45 -10.24 -22.70 -18.13
CA GLN A 45 -9.00 -23.26 -18.66
C GLN A 45 -7.92 -22.18 -18.79
N GLU A 46 -8.26 -20.99 -19.30
CA GLU A 46 -7.30 -19.88 -19.41
C GLU A 46 -6.79 -19.44 -18.03
N LEU A 47 -7.67 -19.36 -17.03
CA LEU A 47 -7.28 -19.02 -15.66
C LEU A 47 -6.32 -20.07 -15.07
N ILE A 48 -6.58 -21.37 -15.31
CA ILE A 48 -5.70 -22.46 -14.86
C ILE A 48 -4.32 -22.32 -15.52
N ASP A 49 -4.28 -22.13 -16.84
CA ASP A 49 -3.04 -22.05 -17.60
C ASP A 49 -2.18 -20.86 -17.15
N LEU A 50 -2.79 -19.69 -16.97
CA LEU A 50 -2.12 -18.50 -16.44
C LEU A 50 -1.61 -18.74 -15.02
N SER A 51 -2.41 -19.35 -14.15
CA SER A 51 -2.05 -19.61 -12.76
C SER A 51 -0.86 -20.57 -12.65
N VAL A 52 -0.87 -21.66 -13.40
CA VAL A 52 0.22 -22.64 -13.45
C VAL A 52 1.50 -22.00 -13.97
N ARG A 53 1.40 -21.15 -15.00
CA ARG A 53 2.55 -20.46 -15.56
C ARG A 53 3.14 -19.43 -14.59
N LEU A 54 2.31 -18.67 -13.90
CA LEU A 54 2.76 -17.72 -12.88
C LEU A 54 3.46 -18.42 -11.72
N LEU A 55 2.95 -19.57 -11.27
CA LEU A 55 3.57 -20.38 -10.22
C LEU A 55 4.95 -20.92 -10.64
N HIS A 56 5.11 -21.35 -11.89
CA HIS A 56 6.41 -21.80 -12.41
C HIS A 56 7.43 -20.65 -12.48
N LEU A 57 7.01 -19.46 -12.93
CA LEU A 57 7.90 -18.31 -13.09
C LEU A 57 8.37 -17.73 -11.75
N LEU A 58 7.49 -17.74 -10.75
CA LEU A 58 7.78 -17.27 -9.39
C LEU A 58 7.26 -18.35 -8.44
N PRO A 59 8.06 -19.28 -7.91
CA PRO A 59 7.58 -20.38 -7.05
C PRO A 59 7.57 -20.02 -5.55
N ASP A 60 7.19 -18.79 -5.21
CA ASP A 60 7.12 -18.32 -3.82
C ASP A 60 5.74 -18.63 -3.23
N PRO A 61 5.59 -19.54 -2.24
CA PRO A 61 4.29 -19.96 -1.72
C PRO A 61 3.54 -18.87 -0.95
N SER A 62 4.22 -17.77 -0.60
CA SER A 62 3.59 -16.62 0.08
C SER A 62 2.82 -15.69 -0.85
N LEU A 63 2.83 -15.95 -2.17
CA LEU A 63 2.20 -15.08 -3.17
C LEU A 63 0.98 -15.68 -3.84
N GLY A 64 -0.08 -14.88 -3.93
CA GLY A 64 -1.21 -15.12 -4.82
C GLY A 64 -0.88 -14.82 -6.30
N PRO A 65 -1.75 -15.24 -7.25
CA PRO A 65 -1.58 -14.98 -8.68
C PRO A 65 -1.38 -13.51 -9.03
N ASP A 66 -2.16 -12.60 -8.43
CA ASP A 66 -2.06 -11.16 -8.67
C ASP A 66 -0.71 -10.59 -8.21
N GLU A 67 -0.23 -11.02 -7.04
CA GLU A 67 1.06 -10.57 -6.50
C GLU A 67 2.24 -11.05 -7.38
N ARG A 68 2.14 -12.26 -7.95
CA ARG A 68 3.11 -12.76 -8.93
C ARG A 68 3.09 -11.91 -10.19
N LEU A 69 1.91 -11.65 -10.75
CA LEU A 69 1.74 -10.84 -11.96
C LEU A 69 2.25 -9.41 -11.75
N GLU A 70 1.97 -8.81 -10.61
CA GLU A 70 2.50 -7.51 -10.22
C GLU A 70 4.02 -7.48 -10.11
N ARG A 71 4.64 -8.50 -9.51
CA ARG A 71 6.10 -8.60 -9.42
C ARG A 71 6.73 -8.67 -10.80
N LEU A 72 6.14 -9.43 -11.72
CA LEU A 72 6.57 -9.48 -13.12
C LEU A 72 6.39 -8.13 -13.81
N ALA A 73 5.25 -7.45 -13.58
CA ALA A 73 4.95 -6.15 -14.18
C ALA A 73 5.85 -4.99 -13.71
N ARG A 74 6.68 -5.17 -12.66
CA ARG A 74 7.64 -4.14 -12.20
C ARG A 74 8.74 -3.82 -13.21
N ILE A 75 9.02 -4.73 -14.14
CA ILE A 75 10.02 -4.50 -15.20
C ILE A 75 9.51 -3.57 -16.29
N VAL A 76 8.20 -3.34 -16.38
CA VAL A 76 7.56 -2.51 -17.42
C VAL A 76 7.44 -1.07 -16.91
N PRO A 77 8.29 -0.13 -17.35
CA PRO A 77 8.38 1.21 -16.75
C PRO A 77 7.12 2.06 -16.93
N ALA A 78 6.36 1.81 -18.01
CA ALA A 78 5.15 2.53 -18.38
C ALA A 78 3.85 1.80 -18.00
N SER A 79 3.92 0.64 -17.33
CA SER A 79 2.70 -0.09 -16.94
C SER A 79 1.89 0.78 -15.99
N GLN A 80 0.60 1.00 -16.31
CA GLN A 80 -0.32 1.85 -15.56
C GLN A 80 -1.03 1.12 -14.41
N MET A 81 -0.62 -0.10 -14.03
CA MET A 81 -1.30 -0.84 -12.96
C MET A 81 -1.34 -0.02 -11.67
N ILE A 82 -2.52 0.41 -11.23
CA ILE A 82 -2.72 1.06 -9.92
C ILE A 82 -3.39 0.00 -9.04
N THR A 83 -2.58 -0.77 -8.31
CA THR A 83 -3.07 -1.72 -7.30
C THR A 83 -2.48 -1.36 -5.93
N ALA A 84 -3.15 -1.80 -4.86
CA ALA A 84 -2.80 -1.46 -3.47
C ALA A 84 -1.35 -1.85 -3.08
N HIS A 85 -0.76 -2.83 -3.75
CA HIS A 85 0.57 -3.38 -3.46
C HIS A 85 1.69 -2.74 -4.30
N ARG A 86 1.34 -1.83 -5.23
CA ARG A 86 2.27 -1.19 -6.17
C ARG A 86 2.74 0.17 -5.69
N ARG A 87 3.47 0.21 -4.58
CA ARG A 87 4.43 1.31 -4.42
C ARG A 87 5.70 0.90 -5.17
N THR A 88 5.95 1.51 -6.34
CA THR A 88 7.24 1.35 -7.04
C THR A 88 8.39 1.65 -6.06
N ALA A 89 9.59 1.14 -6.30
CA ALA A 89 10.74 1.46 -5.43
C ALA A 89 10.90 2.98 -5.24
N ARG A 90 10.63 3.76 -6.29
CA ARG A 90 10.63 5.23 -6.26
C ARG A 90 9.53 5.81 -5.38
N SER A 91 8.29 5.32 -5.49
CA SER A 91 7.16 5.76 -4.64
C SER A 91 7.38 5.40 -3.16
N LYS A 92 7.94 4.21 -2.88
CA LYS A 92 8.32 3.78 -1.52
C LYS A 92 9.41 4.69 -0.95
N LEU A 93 10.46 4.93 -1.73
CA LEU A 93 11.54 5.82 -1.34
C LEU A 93 11.02 7.22 -1.04
N TYR A 94 10.24 7.82 -1.95
CA TYR A 94 9.66 9.14 -1.75
C TYR A 94 8.85 9.25 -0.45
N GLN A 95 8.03 8.24 -0.13
CA GLN A 95 7.26 8.23 1.11
C GLN A 95 8.10 8.05 2.35
N LEU A 96 9.14 7.21 2.31
CA LEU A 96 10.10 7.07 3.41
C LEU A 96 10.82 8.40 3.66
N GLN A 97 11.30 9.05 2.61
CA GLN A 97 11.97 10.35 2.69
C GLN A 97 11.06 11.43 3.29
N ARG A 98 9.81 11.48 2.82
CA ARG A 98 8.80 12.39 3.37
C ARG A 98 8.55 12.11 4.86
N ARG A 99 8.33 10.84 5.24
CA ARG A 99 8.05 10.47 6.63
C ARG A 99 9.24 10.75 7.55
N LEU A 100 10.47 10.50 7.09
CA LEU A 100 11.68 10.87 7.82
C LEU A 100 11.78 12.38 8.02
N GLY A 101 11.39 13.18 7.03
CA GLY A 101 11.33 14.64 7.18
C GLY A 101 10.24 15.13 8.13
N GLU A 102 9.11 14.41 8.22
CA GLU A 102 8.07 14.70 9.22
C GLU A 102 8.53 14.36 10.65
N LEU A 103 9.29 13.28 10.82
CA LEU A 103 9.78 12.81 12.12
C LEU A 103 11.02 13.58 12.61
N VAL A 104 11.89 14.00 11.69
CA VAL A 104 13.11 14.77 11.96
C VAL A 104 13.09 16.02 11.07
N PRO A 105 12.44 17.12 11.53
CA PRO A 105 12.22 18.31 10.73
C PRO A 105 13.46 19.23 10.68
N ASP A 106 14.64 18.65 10.49
CA ASP A 106 15.88 19.38 10.28
C ASP A 106 16.16 19.53 8.77
N PRO A 107 16.17 20.76 8.22
CA PRO A 107 16.42 21.00 6.81
C PRO A 107 17.88 20.75 6.39
N GLY A 108 18.83 20.69 7.34
CA GLY A 108 20.24 20.40 7.07
C GLY A 108 20.57 18.91 6.92
N LEU A 109 19.64 18.03 7.31
CA LEU A 109 19.84 16.58 7.25
C LEU A 109 19.18 15.98 6.01
N ASP A 110 19.94 15.16 5.29
CA ASP A 110 19.39 14.30 4.25
C ASP A 110 18.67 13.08 4.86
N SER A 111 18.05 12.24 4.03
CA SER A 111 17.25 11.11 4.53
C SER A 111 18.08 10.05 5.27
N ARG A 112 19.37 9.89 4.96
CA ARG A 112 20.23 8.93 5.65
C ARG A 112 20.61 9.49 7.02
N ALA A 113 21.08 10.73 7.04
CA ALA A 113 21.44 11.41 8.28
C ALA A 113 20.25 11.54 9.24
N ARG A 114 19.02 11.73 8.72
CA ARG A 114 17.80 11.69 9.57
C ARG A 114 17.55 10.31 10.19
N LEU A 115 17.82 9.23 9.46
CA LEU A 115 17.69 7.88 10.00
C LEU A 115 18.77 7.62 11.07
N ASP A 116 20.02 7.99 10.77
CA ASP A 116 21.14 7.85 11.70
C ASP A 116 20.87 8.65 12.99
N TRP A 117 20.36 9.87 12.86
CA TRP A 117 19.93 10.69 14.00
C TRP A 117 18.88 10.00 14.88
N LEU A 118 17.89 9.31 14.29
CA LEU A 118 16.88 8.56 15.06
C LEU A 118 17.53 7.40 15.83
N VAL A 119 18.49 6.71 15.20
CA VAL A 119 19.22 5.60 15.84
C VAL A 119 20.09 6.14 16.98
N GLU A 120 20.89 7.18 16.75
CA GLU A 120 21.71 7.83 17.78
C GLU A 120 20.86 8.32 18.96
N ARG A 121 19.67 8.88 18.67
CA ARG A 121 18.76 9.32 19.72
C ARG A 121 18.29 8.14 20.58
N LEU A 122 17.99 7.00 19.96
CA LEU A 122 17.60 5.79 20.67
C LEU A 122 18.77 5.21 21.49
N GLU A 123 19.99 5.23 20.97
CA GLU A 123 21.20 4.81 21.68
C GLU A 123 21.49 5.69 22.89
N THR A 124 21.24 6.99 22.77
CA THR A 124 21.36 7.94 23.89
C THR A 124 20.33 7.66 24.98
N LEU A 125 19.10 7.30 24.60
CA LEU A 125 18.01 7.01 25.54
C LEU A 125 18.21 5.69 26.27
N VAL A 126 18.74 4.68 25.59
CA VAL A 126 19.01 3.36 26.17
C VAL A 126 20.46 3.02 25.86
N PRO A 127 21.43 3.39 26.71
CA PRO A 127 22.83 3.07 26.47
C PRO A 127 23.09 1.56 26.62
N GLY A 128 24.09 1.06 25.89
CA GLY A 128 24.56 -0.32 25.98
C GLY A 128 25.22 -0.79 24.68
N GLU A 129 26.36 -1.46 24.78
CA GLU A 129 27.08 -1.99 23.62
C GLU A 129 26.36 -3.20 23.02
N GLY A 130 26.41 -3.33 21.69
CA GLY A 130 25.87 -4.49 20.97
C GLY A 130 24.35 -4.61 20.92
N LEU A 131 23.59 -3.69 21.54
CA LEU A 131 22.13 -3.72 21.49
C LEU A 131 21.62 -3.23 20.14
N ARG A 132 20.75 -4.03 19.50
CA ARG A 132 20.07 -3.64 18.28
C ARG A 132 18.97 -2.61 18.58
N PRO A 133 18.57 -1.78 17.60
CA PRO A 133 17.49 -0.81 17.77
C PRO A 133 16.19 -1.41 18.33
N ILE A 134 15.81 -2.62 17.90
CA ILE A 134 14.60 -3.30 18.42
C ILE A 134 14.69 -3.62 19.91
N GLU A 135 15.86 -4.07 20.40
CA GLU A 135 16.07 -4.40 21.82
C GLU A 135 16.07 -3.13 22.67
N ARG A 136 16.53 -2.00 22.13
CA ARG A 136 16.43 -0.70 22.80
C ARG A 136 14.98 -0.22 22.89
N LEU A 137 14.20 -0.39 21.82
CA LEU A 137 12.76 -0.07 21.79
C LEU A 137 11.97 -0.90 22.82
N GLU A 138 12.24 -2.20 22.92
CA GLU A 138 11.62 -3.06 23.93
C GLU A 138 11.94 -2.59 25.36
N ARG A 139 13.16 -2.11 25.62
CA ARG A 139 13.55 -1.58 26.95
C ARG A 139 12.82 -0.29 27.33
N ILE A 140 12.28 0.46 26.38
CA ILE A 140 11.42 1.63 26.66
C ILE A 140 9.92 1.30 26.57
N GLY A 141 9.57 0.02 26.52
CA GLY A 141 8.19 -0.44 26.57
C GLY A 141 7.51 -0.63 25.21
N ASP A 142 8.24 -0.53 24.09
CA ASP A 142 7.71 -0.79 22.74
C ASP A 142 7.96 -2.25 22.32
N PHE A 143 7.06 -3.15 22.75
CA PHE A 143 7.17 -4.61 22.59
C PHE A 143 6.56 -5.15 21.29
N ARG A 144 6.58 -4.40 20.18
CA ARG A 144 5.94 -4.80 18.90
C ARG A 144 6.63 -5.95 18.15
N SER A 145 7.34 -6.85 18.84
CA SER A 145 8.16 -7.93 18.28
C SER A 145 7.41 -9.03 17.50
N THR A 146 6.17 -8.80 17.08
CA THR A 146 5.34 -9.77 16.33
C THR A 146 4.76 -9.31 15.00
N ASP A 147 4.82 -8.04 14.60
CA ASP A 147 4.12 -7.60 13.38
C ASP A 147 4.84 -7.94 12.06
N VAL A 148 6.09 -8.44 12.12
CA VAL A 148 6.89 -8.79 10.92
C VAL A 148 7.43 -10.22 10.92
N GLY A 149 7.00 -11.08 11.85
CA GLY A 149 7.32 -12.51 11.86
C GLY A 149 8.77 -12.91 12.17
N ILE A 150 9.66 -11.98 12.50
CA ILE A 150 11.05 -12.28 12.90
C ILE A 150 11.23 -11.98 14.38
N SER A 151 10.96 -12.98 15.23
CA SER A 151 11.36 -12.92 16.63
C SER A 151 12.87 -13.17 16.76
N THR A 152 13.54 -12.29 17.48
CA THR A 152 14.96 -12.40 17.83
C THR A 152 15.26 -13.55 18.81
N ARG A 153 14.22 -14.19 19.37
CA ARG A 153 14.35 -15.35 20.27
C ARG A 153 14.68 -16.68 19.58
N ARG A 154 14.96 -16.71 18.27
CA ARG A 154 15.30 -17.95 17.53
C ARG A 154 16.78 -18.15 17.22
N TYR A 155 17.67 -17.39 17.86
CA TYR A 155 19.11 -17.68 17.86
C TYR A 155 19.62 -17.74 19.30
N GLN A 156 19.23 -18.78 20.02
CA GLN A 156 19.96 -19.33 21.16
C GLN A 156 20.02 -20.84 21.00
#